data_AF-A0A9C9W6S8-F1
#
_entry.id   AF-A0A9C9W6S8-F1
#
_cell.length_a   1.000
_cell.length_b   1.000
_cell.length_c   1.000
_cell.angle_alpha   90.00
_cell.angle_beta   90.00
_cell.angle_gamma   90.00
#
_symmetry.space_group_name_H-M   'P 1'
#
loop_
_entity.id
_entity.type
_entity.pdbx_description
1 polymer ?
#
loop_
_entity_poly.entity_id
_entity_poly.type
_entity_poly.pdbx_seq_one_letter_code
_entity_poly.pdbx_strand_id
1 'polypeptide(L)' 'ITDEELRRVMDRLNNRPRKCLGMKTPNQVFFGIDPPVALAS' A
#
# COMPACT_ATOMS: atom_id res chain seq x y z
N ILE A 1 11.32 -16.75 7.78
CA ILE A 1 10.66 -15.80 6.86
C ILE A 1 10.60 -16.48 5.51
N THR A 2 9.40 -16.84 5.06
CA THR A 2 9.13 -17.41 3.73
C THR A 2 8.89 -16.31 2.71
N ASP A 3 8.97 -16.64 1.41
CA ASP A 3 8.62 -15.70 0.35
C ASP A 3 7.16 -15.25 0.42
N GLU A 4 6.28 -16.10 0.90
CA GLU A 4 4.87 -15.75 1.12
C GLU A 4 4.73 -14.70 2.22
N GLU A 5 5.48 -14.85 3.33
CA GLU A 5 5.52 -13.84 4.38
C GLU A 5 6.08 -12.50 3.88
N LEU A 6 7.14 -12.54 3.05
CA LEU A 6 7.69 -11.35 2.42
C LEU A 6 6.66 -10.66 1.53
N ARG A 7 5.99 -11.41 0.64
CA ARG A 7 4.96 -10.88 -0.25
C ARG A 7 3.82 -10.25 0.53
N ARG A 8 3.35 -10.91 1.59
CA ARG A 8 2.30 -10.38 2.46
C ARG A 8 2.70 -9.06 3.12
N VAL A 9 3.95 -8.93 3.57
CA VAL A 9 4.45 -7.67 4.15
C VAL A 9 4.56 -6.58 3.08
N MET A 10 5.10 -6.89 1.90
CA MET A 10 5.22 -5.94 0.79
C MET A 10 3.85 -5.40 0.37
N ASP A 11 2.87 -6.28 0.18
CA ASP A 11 1.50 -5.87 -0.19
C ASP A 11 0.89 -4.93 0.85
N ARG A 12 1.08 -5.24 2.14
CA ARG A 12 0.58 -4.37 3.22
C ARG A 12 1.31 -3.03 3.25
N LEU A 13 2.63 -3.00 3.07
CA LEU A 13 3.42 -1.77 3.11
C LEU A 13 3.09 -0.83 1.95
N ASN A 14 2.88 -1.39 0.76
CA ASN A 14 2.64 -0.66 -0.49
C ASN A 14 1.19 -0.21 -0.67
N ASN A 15 0.23 -0.87 -0.01
CA ASN A 15 -1.18 -0.49 0.00
C ASN A 15 -1.63 0.23 1.29
N ARG A 16 -0.68 0.65 2.15
CA ARG A 16 -1.01 1.39 3.38
C ARG A 16 -1.04 2.89 3.13
N PRO A 17 -2.15 3.59 3.44
CA PRO A 17 -2.22 5.05 3.45
C PRO A 17 -1.11 5.68 4.30
N ARG A 18 -0.44 6.71 3.76
CA ARG A 18 0.64 7.44 4.45
C ARG A 18 0.24 8.90 4.67
N LYS A 19 0.31 9.37 5.92
CA LYS A 19 0.03 10.77 6.29
C LYS A 19 0.90 11.75 5.51
N CYS A 20 2.18 11.42 5.27
CA CYS A 20 3.09 12.26 4.49
C CYS A 20 2.76 12.33 2.98
N LEU A 21 1.90 11.44 2.48
CA LEU A 21 1.45 11.41 1.08
C LEU A 21 0.00 11.87 0.93
N GLY A 22 -0.54 12.62 1.90
CA GLY A 22 -1.95 13.04 1.89
C GLY A 22 -2.93 11.87 1.96
N MET A 23 -2.57 10.82 2.70
CA MET A 23 -3.28 9.54 2.81
C MET A 23 -3.30 8.69 1.54
N LYS A 24 -2.54 9.05 0.50
CA LYS A 24 -2.28 8.15 -0.62
C LYS A 24 -1.35 6.99 -0.20
N THR A 25 -1.46 5.87 -0.90
CA THR A 25 -0.56 4.72 -0.75
C THR A 25 0.68 4.89 -1.63
N PRO A 26 1.80 4.21 -1.31
CA PRO A 26 2.94 4.13 -2.22
C PRO A 26 2.56 3.68 -3.63
N ASN A 27 1.69 2.66 -3.77
CA ASN A 27 1.23 2.17 -5.06
C ASN A 27 0.46 3.22 -5.88
N GLN A 28 -0.37 4.04 -5.23
CA GLN A 28 -1.08 5.14 -5.90
C GLN A 28 -0.12 6.22 -6.39
N VAL A 29 0.94 6.53 -5.62
CA VAL A 29 1.88 7.62 -5.96
C VAL A 29 2.90 7.17 -7.02
N PHE A 30 3.47 5.98 -6.90
CA PHE A 30 4.55 5.52 -7.79
C PHE A 30 4.05 4.81 -9.04
N PHE A 31 2.89 4.14 -8.96
CA PHE A 31 2.40 3.27 -10.04
C PHE A 31 0.99 3.61 -10.52
N GLY A 32 0.32 4.59 -9.91
CA GLY A 32 -1.06 4.97 -10.26
C GLY A 32 -2.09 3.85 -10.00
N ILE A 33 -1.73 2.83 -9.22
CA ILE A 33 -2.61 1.72 -8.87
C ILE A 33 -3.52 2.19 -7.74
N ASP A 34 -4.84 2.06 -7.92
CA ASP A 34 -5.84 2.46 -6.93
C ASP A 34 -6.62 1.25 -6.38
N PRO A 35 -6.01 0.44 -5.49
CA PRO A 35 -6.69 -0.68 -4.88
C PRO A 35 -7.63 -0.19 -3.76
N PRO A 36 -8.69 -0.96 -3.45
CA PRO A 36 -9.52 -0.67 -2.29
C PRO A 36 -8.68 -0.73 -1.01
N VAL A 37 -8.63 0.39 -0.30
CA VAL A 37 -7.89 0.52 0.97
C VAL A 37 -8.83 0.99 2.07
N ALA A 38 -8.56 0.57 3.31
CA ALA A 38 -9.46 0.78 4.45
C ALA A 38 -9.79 2.24 4.78
N LEU A 39 -9.02 3.22 4.26
CA LEU A 39 -9.22 4.66 4.49
C LEU A 39 -9.49 5.43 3.19
N ALA A 40 -9.68 4.75 2.06
CA ALA A 40 -10.27 5.38 0.88
C ALA A 40 -11.78 5.50 1.14
N SER A 41 -12.32 6.69 0.90
CA SER A 41 -13.65 7.15 1.30
C SER A 41 -14.80 6.24 0.87
#